data_AF-A0A326TPS2-F1
#
_entry.id   AF-A0A326TPS2-F1
#
_cell.length_a   1.000
_cell.length_b   1.000
_cell.length_c   1.000
_cell.angle_alpha   90.00
_cell.angle_beta   90.00
_cell.angle_gamma   90.00
#
_symmetry.space_group_name_H-M   'P 1'
#
loop_
_entity.id
_entity.type
_entity.pdbx_description
1 polymer ?
#
loop_
_entity_poly.entity_id
_entity_poly.type
_entity_poly.pdbx_seq_one_letter_code
_entity_poly.pdbx_strand_id
1 'polypeptide(L)'
;MEHVEAVGAGTIVLDDETGQISPHIHISVGEKMNSALARTSHLLNATVLFLTEMVIVEVLDPHFRRIKNPDLYHIRLLSFQQQEA
;
A
#
# COMPACT_ATOMS: atom_id res chain seq x y z
N MET A 1 -1.51 4.72 -18.85
CA MET A 1 -0.06 4.45 -18.83
C MET A 1 0.11 2.96 -19.04
N GLU A 2 0.86 2.52 -20.05
CA GLU A 2 0.92 1.10 -20.45
C GLU A 2 2.30 0.46 -20.24
N HIS A 3 3.38 1.21 -20.48
CA HIS A 3 4.75 0.69 -20.34
C HIS A 3 5.55 1.54 -19.35
N VAL A 4 5.51 1.15 -18.09
CA VAL A 4 6.15 1.88 -16.98
C VAL A 4 7.13 0.99 -16.23
N GLU A 5 8.15 1.60 -15.65
CA GLU A 5 8.90 1.02 -14.54
C GLU A 5 8.35 1.56 -13.22
N ALA A 6 8.31 0.72 -12.18
CA ALA A 6 7.64 1.04 -10.94
C ALA A 6 8.54 0.82 -9.73
N VAL A 7 8.49 1.76 -8.79
CA VAL A 7 9.07 1.62 -7.44
C VAL A 7 8.04 2.08 -6.42
N GLY A 8 7.94 1.41 -5.28
CA GLY A 8 6.91 1.73 -4.30
C GLY A 8 7.15 1.08 -2.94
N ALA A 9 6.32 1.46 -1.99
CA ALA A 9 6.30 0.92 -0.65
C ALA A 9 4.91 1.02 -0.06
N GLY A 10 4.62 0.21 0.95
CA GLY A 10 3.33 0.22 1.60
C GLY A 10 3.25 -0.70 2.79
N THR A 11 2.07 -0.73 3.39
CA THR A 11 1.72 -1.63 4.48
C THR A 11 0.53 -2.49 4.08
N ILE A 12 0.59 -3.76 4.47
CA ILE A 12 -0.49 -4.72 4.30
C ILE A 12 -1.02 -5.03 5.70
N VAL A 13 -2.33 -4.89 5.86
CA VAL A 13 -3.02 -5.11 7.14
C VAL A 13 -4.20 -6.03 6.89
N LEU A 14 -4.45 -6.98 7.78
CA LEU A 14 -5.69 -7.76 7.76
C LEU A 14 -6.79 -6.94 8.45
N ASP A 15 -7.93 -6.80 7.80
CA ASP A 15 -9.10 -6.17 8.39
C ASP A 15 -9.86 -7.21 9.23
N ASP A 16 -9.82 -7.05 10.56
CA ASP A 16 -10.40 -8.02 11.50
C ASP A 16 -11.92 -8.18 11.35
N GLU A 17 -12.63 -7.14 10.89
CA GLU A 17 -14.08 -7.16 10.72
C GLU A 17 -14.51 -8.00 9.51
N THR A 18 -13.73 -7.90 8.43
CA THR A 18 -14.10 -8.49 7.13
C THR A 18 -13.24 -9.69 6.75
N GLY A 19 -12.13 -9.94 7.45
CA GLY A 19 -11.11 -10.92 7.10
C GLY A 19 -10.38 -10.59 5.79
N GLN A 20 -10.53 -9.38 5.25
CA GLN A 20 -9.95 -8.98 3.98
C GLN A 20 -8.61 -8.27 4.16
N ILE A 21 -7.74 -8.41 3.17
CA ILE A 21 -6.48 -7.66 3.13
C ILE A 21 -6.78 -6.20 2.77
N SER A 22 -6.22 -5.27 3.53
CA SER A 22 -6.33 -3.82 3.35
C SER A 22 -4.95 -3.20 3.07
N PRO A 23 -4.46 -3.27 1.82
CA PRO A 23 -3.18 -2.70 1.44
C PRO A 23 -3.27 -1.17 1.35
N HIS A 24 -2.19 -0.49 1.73
CA HIS A 24 -1.97 0.92 1.43
C HIS A 24 -0.58 1.05 0.84
N ILE A 25 -0.55 1.17 -0.48
CA ILE A 25 0.68 1.18 -1.26
C ILE A 25 0.75 2.49 -2.02
N HIS A 26 1.88 3.18 -1.90
CA HIS A 26 2.20 4.33 -2.73
C HIS A 26 3.29 3.92 -3.70
N ILE A 27 3.18 4.42 -4.93
CA ILE A 27 4.05 4.03 -6.03
C ILE A 27 4.47 5.26 -6.83
N SER A 28 5.68 5.21 -7.35
CA SER A 28 6.18 6.06 -8.41
C SER A 28 6.36 5.22 -9.66
N VAL A 29 5.77 5.68 -10.76
CA VAL A 29 5.84 5.00 -12.07
C VAL A 29 6.42 5.94 -13.11
N GLY A 30 7.43 5.49 -13.85
CA GLY A 30 8.07 6.24 -14.93
C GLY A 30 7.76 5.63 -16.31
N GLU A 31 7.27 6.45 -17.24
CA GLU A 31 6.98 5.98 -18.61
C GLU A 31 8.27 5.73 -19.41
N LYS A 32 8.50 4.48 -19.83
CA LYS A 32 9.74 4.07 -20.52
C LYS A 32 9.99 4.88 -21.79
N MET A 33 8.93 5.09 -22.58
CA MET A 33 9.00 5.77 -23.88
C MET A 33 9.06 7.29 -23.78
N ASN A 34 9.01 7.85 -22.57
CA ASN A 34 8.95 9.28 -22.33
C ASN A 34 9.99 9.71 -21.28
N SER A 35 11.24 9.26 -21.45
CA SER A 35 12.37 9.60 -20.58
C SER A 35 12.09 9.41 -19.08
N ALA A 36 11.36 8.36 -18.73
CA ALA A 36 10.92 8.07 -17.37
C ALA A 36 10.14 9.22 -16.70
N LEU A 37 9.37 10.01 -17.47
CA LEU A 37 8.44 10.98 -16.92
C LEU A 37 7.56 10.29 -15.87
N ALA A 38 7.70 10.75 -14.63
CA ALA A 38 7.22 10.01 -13.48
C ALA A 38 5.94 10.60 -12.89
N ARG A 39 5.11 9.72 -12.33
CA ARG A 39 3.95 10.07 -11.51
C ARG A 39 4.01 9.32 -10.20
N THR A 40 3.69 9.99 -9.10
CA THR A 40 3.68 9.41 -7.76
C THR A 40 2.31 9.58 -7.13
N SER A 41 1.71 8.49 -6.65
CA SER A 41 0.41 8.55 -5.97
C SER A 41 0.12 7.25 -5.19
N HIS A 42 -1.07 7.18 -4.61
CA HIS A 42 -1.66 5.96 -4.08
C HIS A 42 -1.99 4.97 -5.21
N LEU A 43 -1.63 3.70 -5.03
CA LEU A 43 -1.91 2.64 -5.99
C LEU A 43 -3.34 2.10 -5.82
N LEU A 44 -4.21 2.36 -6.79
CA LEU A 44 -5.56 1.80 -6.82
C LEU A 44 -5.60 0.40 -7.46
N ASN A 45 -4.94 0.25 -8.60
CA ASN A 45 -4.75 -1.01 -9.29
C ASN A 45 -3.57 -0.89 -10.26
N ALA A 46 -3.03 -2.03 -10.69
CA ALA A 46 -2.06 -2.12 -11.78
C ALA A 46 -2.07 -3.55 -12.35
N THR A 47 -1.63 -3.68 -13.61
CA THR A 47 -1.39 -4.97 -14.25
C THR A 47 0.11 -5.19 -14.36
N VAL A 48 0.61 -6.31 -13.83
CA VAL A 48 2.01 -6.71 -14.00
C VAL A 48 2.18 -7.27 -15.42
N LEU A 49 3.02 -6.63 -16.23
CA LEU A 49 3.29 -7.08 -17.60
C LEU A 49 4.37 -8.16 -17.67
N PHE A 50 5.38 -8.08 -16.79
CA PHE A 50 6.52 -8.99 -16.79
C PHE A 50 6.75 -9.57 -15.39
N LEU A 51 7.41 -8.83 -14.52
CA LEU A 51 7.68 -9.22 -13.15
C LEU A 51 7.45 -8.06 -12.19
N THR A 52 7.09 -8.40 -10.95
CA THR A 52 7.18 -7.50 -9.81
C THR A 52 7.99 -8.23 -8.75
N GLU A 53 9.08 -7.62 -8.30
CA GLU A 53 9.91 -8.14 -7.23
C GLU A 53 9.55 -7.38 -5.96
N MET A 54 9.15 -8.11 -4.92
CA MET A 54 8.65 -7.54 -3.68
C MET A 54 9.38 -8.16 -2.50
N VAL A 55 9.79 -7.30 -1.57
CA VAL A 55 10.22 -7.74 -0.23
C VAL A 55 9.04 -7.56 0.70
N ILE A 56 8.58 -8.66 1.30
CA ILE A 56 7.52 -8.66 2.30
C ILE A 56 8.16 -8.92 3.66
N VAL A 57 7.89 -8.04 4.60
CA VAL A 57 8.33 -8.17 6.00
C VAL A 57 7.09 -8.35 6.85
N GLU A 58 6.97 -9.52 7.46
CA GLU A 58 5.97 -9.74 8.50
C GLU A 58 6.38 -9.00 9.77
N VAL A 59 5.44 -8.24 10.33
CA VAL A 59 5.64 -7.55 11.61
C VAL A 59 4.86 -8.31 12.67
N LEU A 60 5.60 -8.92 13.61
CA LEU A 60 5.01 -9.66 14.73
C LEU A 60 4.59 -8.73 15.87
N ASP A 61 5.34 -7.63 16.07
CA ASP A 61 5.07 -6.58 17.04
C ASP A 61 5.71 -5.26 16.56
N PRO A 62 5.08 -4.08 16.75
CA PRO A 62 3.73 -3.88 17.32
C PRO A 62 2.63 -4.40 16.39
N HIS A 63 1.53 -4.89 16.97
CA HIS A 63 0.32 -5.13 16.21
C HIS A 63 -0.27 -3.81 15.71
N PHE A 64 -0.65 -3.76 14.44
CA PHE A 64 -1.32 -2.59 13.87
C PHE A 64 -2.51 -3.01 13.02
N ARG A 65 -3.52 -2.14 13.03
CA ARG A 65 -4.77 -2.30 12.27
C ARG A 65 -5.13 -1.00 11.56
N ARG A 66 -6.11 -1.06 10.66
CA ARG A 66 -6.65 0.14 10.02
C ARG A 66 -8.00 0.52 10.63
N ILE A 67 -8.07 1.69 11.26
CA ILE A 67 -9.29 2.19 11.91
C ILE A 67 -9.88 3.30 11.04
N LYS A 68 -11.18 3.22 10.73
CA LYS A 68 -11.89 4.29 10.03
C LYS A 68 -11.93 5.53 10.92
N ASN A 69 -11.50 6.66 10.38
CA ASN A 69 -11.67 7.95 11.04
C ASN A 69 -12.84 8.72 10.39
N PRO A 70 -13.97 8.90 11.11
CA PRO A 70 -15.15 9.57 10.55
C PRO A 70 -14.91 11.06 10.24
N ASP A 71 -13.97 11.70 10.93
CA ASP A 71 -13.65 13.12 10.76
C ASP A 71 -12.66 13.37 9.61
N LEU A 72 -12.12 12.32 8.98
CA LEU A 72 -11.18 12.38 7.87
C LEU A 72 -11.69 11.61 6.66
N TYR A 73 -12.82 12.05 6.08
CA TYR A 73 -13.41 11.44 4.87
C TYR A 73 -13.63 9.92 4.97
N HIS A 74 -13.83 9.40 6.19
CA HIS A 74 -13.95 7.97 6.47
C HIS A 74 -12.76 7.11 6.00
N ILE A 75 -11.57 7.71 5.86
CA ILE A 75 -10.38 6.96 5.49
C ILE A 75 -9.93 6.04 6.63
N ARG A 76 -9.38 4.89 6.24
CA ARG A 76 -8.84 3.87 7.14
C ARG A 76 -7.38 4.18 7.46
N LEU A 77 -7.14 4.74 8.65
CA LEU A 77 -5.80 5.13 9.12
C LEU A 77 -5.10 3.97 9.81
N LEU A 78 -3.78 3.87 9.63
CA LEU A 78 -2.95 2.93 10.37
C LEU A 78 -2.91 3.32 11.85
N SER A 79 -3.21 2.37 12.73
CA SER A 79 -3.21 2.53 14.18
C SER A 79 -2.45 1.38 14.82
N PHE A 80 -1.51 1.72 15.70
CA PHE A 80 -0.73 0.77 16.48
C PHE A 80 -1.48 0.43 17.76
N GLN A 81 -1.65 -0.85 18.06
CA GLN A 81 -2.23 -1.30 19.31
C GLN A 81 -1.10 -1.44 20.35
N GLN A 82 -1.32 -0.88 21.54
CA GLN A 82 -0.51 -1.24 22.70
C GLN A 82 -0.97 -2.62 23.17
N GLN A 83 -0.03 -3.55 23.37
CA GLN A 83 -0.29 -4.73 24.18
C GLN A 83 -0.44 -4.27 25.63
N GLU A 84 -1.54 -4.64 26.30
CA GLU A 84 -1.62 -4.52 27.76
C GLU A 84 -0.56 -5.46 28.37
N ALA A 85 0.24 -4.92 29.30
CA ALA A 85 1.34 -5.63 29.95
C ALA A 85 0.86 -6.63 31.02
#